data_AF-A0A351EXK1-F1
#
_entry.id   AF-A0A351EXK1-F1
#
_cell.length_a   1.000
_cell.length_b   1.000
_cell.length_c   1.000
_cell.angle_alpha   90.00
_cell.angle_beta   90.00
_cell.angle_gamma   90.00
#
_symmetry.space_group_name_H-M   'P 1'
#
loop_
_entity.id
_entity.type
_entity.pdbx_description
1 polymer ?
#
loop_
_entity_poly.entity_id
_entity_poly.type
_entity_poly.pdbx_seq_one_letter_code
_entity_poly.pdbx_strand_id
1 'polypeptide(L)' 'DQWRAFAGAVQSGGPSPVSGADGRAPLVIGMAAARSLAENRPVRIDEIHS' A
#
# COMPACT_ATOMS: atom_id res chain seq x y z
N ASP A 1 -7.80 6.14 17.86
CA ASP A 1 -6.83 5.03 17.83
C ASP A 1 -7.20 4.10 16.68
N GLN A 2 -6.21 3.62 15.93
CA GLN A 2 -6.38 2.81 14.72
C GLN A 2 -7.11 1.49 15.04
N TRP A 3 -6.84 0.89 16.19
CA TRP A 3 -7.51 -0.34 16.64
C TRP A 3 -9.00 -0.18 16.88
N ARG A 4 -9.43 0.95 17.44
CA ARG A 4 -10.86 1.25 17.65
C ARG A 4 -11.59 1.46 16.32
N ALA A 5 -10.95 2.14 15.37
CA ALA A 5 -11.53 2.34 14.04
C ALA A 5 -11.70 1.02 13.28
N PHE A 6 -10.69 0.15 13.35
CA PHE A 6 -10.78 -1.21 12.79
C PHE A 6 -11.90 -2.03 13.43
N ALA A 7 -11.92 -2.12 14.77
CA ALA A 7 -12.94 -2.89 15.48
C ALA A 7 -14.37 -2.37 15.19
N GLY A 8 -14.56 -1.06 15.09
CA GLY A 8 -15.84 -0.45 14.72
C GLY A 8 -16.27 -0.78 13.29
N ALA A 9 -15.34 -0.76 12.33
CA ALA A 9 -15.64 -1.13 10.94
C ALA A 9 -16.08 -2.59 10.84
N VAL A 10 -15.40 -3.50 11.54
CA VAL A 10 -15.76 -4.94 11.57
C VAL A 10 -17.13 -5.16 12.22
N GLN A 11 -17.38 -4.57 13.39
CA GLN A 11 -18.63 -4.77 14.13
C GLN A 11 -19.86 -4.21 13.39
N SER A 12 -19.69 -3.10 12.68
CA SER A 12 -20.79 -2.47 11.91
C SER A 12 -20.98 -3.04 10.51
N GLY A 13 -20.08 -3.94 10.04
CA GLY A 13 -20.02 -4.34 8.64
C GLY A 13 -19.71 -3.15 7.70
N GLY A 14 -19.12 -2.09 8.25
CA GLY A 14 -18.81 -0.85 7.54
C GLY A 14 -17.52 -0.93 6.74
N PRO A 15 -17.22 0.10 5.93
CA PRO A 15 -15.98 0.14 5.15
C PRO A 15 -14.76 0.18 6.07
N SER A 16 -13.68 -0.48 5.66
CA SER A 16 -12.38 -0.36 6.30
C SER A 16 -11.92 1.10 6.30
N PRO A 17 -11.26 1.59 7.38
CA PRO A 17 -10.72 2.94 7.44
C PRO A 17 -9.55 3.17 6.47
N VAL A 18 -9.00 2.11 5.88
CA VAL A 18 -8.01 2.13 4.80
C VAL A 18 -8.44 1.21 3.67
N SER A 19 -8.29 1.67 2.44
CA SER A 19 -8.63 0.90 1.24
C SER A 19 -7.53 -0.11 0.89
N GLY A 20 -7.85 -1.04 -0.02
CA GLY A 20 -6.83 -1.92 -0.61
C GLY A 20 -5.77 -1.14 -1.41
N ALA A 21 -6.14 0.00 -2.00
CA ALA A 21 -5.20 0.87 -2.71
C ALA A 21 -4.19 1.50 -1.74
N ASP A 22 -4.66 1.94 -0.57
CA ASP A 22 -3.79 2.48 0.49
C ASP A 22 -2.80 1.41 0.98
N GLY A 23 -3.25 0.15 1.11
CA GLY A 23 -2.39 -0.97 1.45
C GLY A 23 -1.38 -1.35 0.36
N ARG A 24 -1.74 -1.17 -0.93
CA ARG A 24 -0.87 -1.51 -2.08
C ARG A 24 0.23 -0.47 -2.31
N ALA A 25 -0.03 0.80 -2.05
CA ALA A 25 0.92 1.90 -2.28
C ALA A 25 2.33 1.65 -1.70
N PRO A 26 2.52 1.30 -0.41
CA PRO A 26 3.84 1.07 0.14
C PRO A 26 4.57 -0.12 -0.49
N LEU A 27 3.84 -1.16 -0.95
CA LEU A 27 4.45 -2.31 -1.62
C LEU A 27 5.04 -1.92 -2.98
N VAL A 28 4.28 -1.15 -3.77
CA VAL A 28 4.72 -0.65 -5.08
C VAL A 28 5.95 0.26 -4.92
N ILE A 29 5.96 1.13 -3.90
CA ILE A 29 7.10 1.99 -3.58
C ILE A 29 8.34 1.15 -3.25
N GLY A 30 8.20 0.14 -2.38
CA GLY A 30 9.32 -0.73 -2.01
C GLY A 30 9.88 -1.51 -3.20
N MET A 31 9.01 -2.04 -4.07
CA MET A 31 9.42 -2.75 -5.28
C MET A 31 10.13 -1.84 -6.29
N ALA A 32 9.63 -0.62 -6.50
CA ALA A 32 10.27 0.37 -7.37
C ALA A 32 11.67 0.76 -6.84
N ALA A 33 11.80 0.97 -5.53
CA ALA A 33 13.07 1.29 -4.90
C ALA A 33 14.09 0.14 -5.02
N ALA A 34 13.67 -1.11 -4.76
CA ALA A 34 14.52 -2.28 -4.90
C ALA A 34 15.02 -2.45 -6.35
N ARG A 35 14.14 -2.27 -7.34
CA ARG A 35 14.51 -2.31 -8.76
C ARG A 35 15.44 -1.16 -9.14
N SER A 36 15.20 0.04 -8.62
CA SER A 36 16.04 1.21 -8.86
C SER A 36 17.47 0.99 -8.38
N LEU A 37 17.63 0.39 -7.20
CA LEU A 37 18.94 0.02 -6.66
C LEU A 37 19.65 -1.00 -7.55
N ALA A 38 18.94 -2.02 -8.03
CA ALA A 38 19.51 -3.08 -8.86
C ALA A 38 19.91 -2.60 -10.28
N GLU A 39 19.11 -1.73 -10.89
CA GLU A 39 19.32 -1.23 -12.26
C GLU A 39 20.12 0.08 -12.31
N ASN A 40 20.47 0.66 -11.16
CA ASN A 40 21.16 1.95 -11.03
C ASN A 40 20.51 3.07 -11.87
N ARG A 41 19.17 3.09 -11.92
CA ARG A 41 18.37 4.12 -12.58
C ARG A 41 17.12 4.45 -11.77
N PRO A 42 16.54 5.64 -11.91
CA PRO A 42 15.20 5.91 -11.40
C PRO A 42 14.18 4.93 -12.00
N VAL A 43 13.31 4.40 -11.14
CA VAL A 43 12.16 3.56 -11.51
C VAL A 43 10.91 4.25 -11.02
N ARG A 44 9.96 4.50 -11.92
CA ARG A 44 8.67 5.09 -11.58
C ARG A 44 7.75 4.03 -10.97
N ILE A 45 6.88 4.44 -10.05
CA ILE A 45 5.95 3.53 -9.38
C ILE A 45 4.96 2.86 -10.34
N ASP A 46 4.65 3.50 -11.48
CA ASP A 46 3.77 2.98 -12.53
C ASP A 46 4.45 1.92 -13.40
N GLU A 47 5.77 1.72 -13.32
CA GLU A 47 6.48 0.60 -13.95
C GLU A 47 6.30 -0.73 -13.19
N ILE A 48 5.77 -0.69 -11.96
CA ILE A 48 5.57 -1.87 -11.13
C ILE A 48 4.14 -2.38 -11.31
N HIS A 49 4.03 -3.47 -12.08
CA HIS A 49 2.78 -4.17 -12.32
C HIS A 49 2.68 -5.42 -11.44
N SER A 50 1.44 -5.74 -11.09
CA SER A 50 1.03 -6.97 -10.40
C SER A 50 0.19 -7.79 -11.35
#